data_AF-A0A552WQR7-F1
#
_entry.id   AF-A0A552WQR7-F1
#
_cell.length_a   1.000
_cell.length_b   1.000
_cell.length_c   1.000
_cell.angle_alpha   90.00
_cell.angle_beta   90.00
_cell.angle_gamma   90.00
#
_symmetry.space_group_name_H-M   'P 1'
#
loop_
_entity.id
_entity.type
_entity.pdbx_description
1 polymer ?
#
loop_
_entity_poly.entity_id
_entity_poly.type
_entity_poly.pdbx_seq_one_letter_code
_entity_poly.pdbx_strand_id
1 'polypeptide(L)' 'MTASPDDAPLLRPAAPPPHRLGDLAAAFGLDPSGAPGWQDVLVSGVRADNRQVAGGELFAAHTGAHVHGARFAPAAVAAG' A
#
# COMPACT_ATOMS: atom_id res chain seq x y z
N MET A 1 21.29 -8.98 -18.84
CA MET A 1 20.35 -8.33 -17.90
C MET A 1 18.95 -8.72 -18.34
N THR A 2 18.48 -9.89 -17.91
CA THR A 2 17.14 -10.39 -18.25
C THR A 2 16.14 -9.68 -17.36
N ALA A 3 15.24 -8.90 -17.95
CA ALA A 3 14.09 -8.33 -17.25
C ALA A 3 13.35 -9.46 -16.52
N SER A 4 13.09 -9.28 -15.23
CA SER A 4 12.30 -10.22 -14.45
C SER A 4 10.88 -10.26 -15.03
N PRO A 5 10.15 -11.38 -15.03
CA PRO A 5 8.75 -11.42 -15.48
C PRO A 5 7.83 -10.42 -14.74
N ASP A 6 8.29 -9.86 -13.62
CA ASP A 6 7.65 -8.77 -12.85
C ASP A 6 7.82 -7.37 -13.47
N ASP A 7 8.71 -7.22 -14.47
CA ASP A 7 9.01 -5.94 -15.16
C ASP A 7 7.99 -5.62 -16.28
N ALA A 8 7.04 -6.54 -16.53
CA ALA A 8 5.96 -6.28 -17.48
C ALA A 8 5.13 -5.07 -17.00
N PRO A 9 4.81 -4.10 -17.88
CA PRO A 9 4.08 -2.91 -17.47
C PRO A 9 2.73 -3.32 -16.88
N LEU A 10 2.60 -3.14 -15.56
CA LEU A 10 1.39 -3.42 -14.83
C LEU A 10 0.25 -2.58 -15.41
N LEU A 11 -0.75 -3.23 -15.99
CA LEU A 11 -1.93 -2.56 -16.49
C LEU A 11 -2.66 -1.92 -15.30
N ARG A 12 -2.71 -0.59 -15.25
CA ARG A 12 -3.33 0.16 -14.17
C ARG A 12 -4.37 1.15 -14.70
N PRO A 13 -5.47 1.38 -13.97
CA PRO A 13 -6.31 2.54 -14.19
C PRO A 13 -5.47 3.82 -14.11
N ALA A 14 -5.66 4.74 -15.07
CA ALA A 14 -4.89 5.98 -15.14
C ALA A 14 -5.23 6.96 -14.00
N ALA A 15 -6.48 6.95 -13.53
CA ALA A 15 -6.97 7.82 -12.46
C ALA A 15 -8.04 7.09 -11.62
N PRO A 16 -7.64 6.16 -10.73
CA PRO A 16 -8.58 5.56 -9.80
C PRO A 16 -9.14 6.62 -8.83
N PRO A 17 -10.44 6.55 -8.48
CA PRO A 17 -11.03 7.47 -7.52
C PRO A 17 -10.37 7.28 -6.13
N PRO A 18 -10.06 8.38 -5.41
CA PRO A 18 -9.49 8.28 -4.07
C PRO A 18 -10.55 7.84 -3.06
N HIS A 19 -10.12 7.05 -2.08
CA HIS A 19 -10.91 6.60 -0.94
C HIS A 19 -10.28 7.11 0.36
N ARG A 20 -11.11 7.50 1.35
CA ARG A 20 -10.60 7.85 2.68
C ARG A 20 -10.18 6.58 3.41
N LEU A 21 -9.03 6.61 4.07
CA LEU A 21 -8.52 5.47 4.82
C LEU A 21 -9.44 5.11 6.00
N GLY A 22 -10.09 6.11 6.63
CA GLY A 22 -11.10 5.91 7.66
C GLY A 22 -12.28 5.06 7.21
N ASP A 23 -12.79 5.32 6.00
CA ASP A 23 -13.92 4.57 5.42
C ASP A 23 -13.56 3.11 5.17
N LEU A 24 -12.32 2.85 4.71
CA LEU A 24 -11.80 1.50 4.52
C LEU A 24 -11.66 0.76 5.86
N ALA A 25 -11.09 1.40 6.87
CA ALA A 25 -10.95 0.79 8.20
C ALA A 25 -12.31 0.40 8.80
N ALA A 26 -13.31 1.27 8.67
CA ALA A 26 -14.67 0.98 9.11
C ALA A 26 -15.32 -0.16 8.31
N ALA A 27 -15.21 -0.15 6.98
CA ALA A 27 -15.79 -1.16 6.10
C ALA A 27 -15.22 -2.57 6.34
N PHE A 28 -13.94 -2.67 6.69
CA PHE A 28 -13.26 -3.94 6.97
C PHE A 28 -13.21 -4.30 8.46
N GLY A 29 -13.77 -3.49 9.35
CA GLY A 29 -13.74 -3.73 10.80
C GLY A 29 -12.33 -3.78 11.38
N LEU A 30 -11.42 -2.94 10.87
CA LEU A 30 -10.02 -2.90 11.30
C LEU A 30 -9.88 -2.12 12.60
N ASP A 31 -8.91 -2.53 13.43
CA ASP A 31 -8.50 -1.81 14.64
C ASP A 31 -7.17 -1.05 14.38
N PRO A 32 -7.22 0.27 14.13
CA PRO A 32 -6.06 1.05 13.72
C PRO A 32 -5.16 1.38 14.91
N SER A 33 -3.91 0.91 14.84
CA SER A 33 -2.85 1.30 15.78
C SER A 33 -1.94 2.36 15.13
N GLY A 34 -2.20 3.65 15.38
CA GLY A 34 -1.43 4.75 14.79
C GLY A 34 -1.70 6.12 15.42
N ALA A 35 -0.87 7.11 15.06
CA ALA A 35 -1.08 8.49 15.45
C ALA A 35 -2.36 9.06 14.82
N PRO A 36 -3.08 9.99 15.47
CA PRO A 36 -4.32 10.57 14.95
C PRO A 36 -4.10 11.31 13.62
N GLY A 37 -5.16 11.44 12.81
CA GLY A 37 -5.13 12.14 11.52
C GLY A 37 -5.07 11.22 10.30
N TRP A 38 -4.89 9.92 10.50
CA TRP A 38 -4.88 8.92 9.41
C TRP A 38 -6.23 8.77 8.71
N GLN A 39 -7.34 9.06 9.40
CA GLN A 39 -8.69 8.80 8.88
C GLN A 39 -9.03 9.61 7.62
N ASP A 40 -8.44 10.80 7.48
CA ASP A 40 -8.65 11.71 6.35
C ASP A 40 -7.65 11.48 5.20
N VAL A 41 -6.71 10.55 5.36
CA VAL A 41 -5.73 10.21 4.31
C VAL A 41 -6.47 9.62 3.11
N LEU A 42 -6.21 10.17 1.93
CA LEU A 42 -6.75 9.68 0.67
C LEU A 42 -5.80 8.66 0.05
N VAL A 43 -6.34 7.48 -0.24
CA VAL A 43 -5.62 6.41 -0.94
C VAL A 43 -6.31 6.09 -2.26
N SER A 44 -5.52 5.86 -3.30
CA SER A 44 -6.02 5.61 -4.66
C SER A 44 -5.60 4.24 -5.21
N GLY A 45 -4.78 3.51 -4.45
CA GLY A 45 -4.28 2.20 -4.81
C GLY A 45 -3.80 1.42 -3.59
N VAL A 46 -3.54 0.14 -3.77
CA VAL A 46 -3.01 -0.76 -2.75
C VAL A 46 -1.89 -1.60 -3.36
N ARG A 47 -0.78 -1.76 -2.63
CA ARG A 47 0.40 -2.53 -3.07
C ARG A 47 0.88 -3.45 -1.96
N ALA A 48 1.16 -4.70 -2.31
CA ALA A 48 1.78 -5.66 -1.41
C ALA A 48 3.32 -5.67 -1.51
N ASP A 49 3.88 -5.13 -2.61
CA ASP A 49 5.33 -4.94 -2.76
C ASP A 49 5.71 -3.51 -2.38
N ASN A 50 6.61 -3.37 -1.42
CA ASN A 50 7.11 -2.06 -0.95
C ASN A 50 7.89 -1.32 -2.04
N ARG A 51 8.49 -2.04 -3.00
CA ARG A 51 9.27 -1.47 -4.10
C ARG A 51 8.41 -0.81 -5.16
N GLN A 52 7.11 -1.10 -5.15
CA GLN A 52 6.13 -0.59 -6.10
C GLN A 52 5.18 0.43 -5.48
N VAL A 53 5.29 0.70 -4.17
CA VAL A 53 4.54 1.77 -3.50
C VAL A 53 5.02 3.13 -3.98
N ALA A 54 4.07 3.97 -4.34
CA ALA A 54 4.25 5.39 -4.58
C ALA A 54 3.28 6.22 -3.73
N GLY A 55 3.48 7.54 -3.72
CA GLY A 55 2.63 8.48 -3.00
C GLY A 55 1.14 8.30 -3.29
N GLY A 56 0.35 8.16 -2.23
CA GLY A 56 -1.11 7.95 -2.32
C GLY A 56 -1.55 6.49 -2.49
N GLU A 57 -0.65 5.53 -2.28
CA GLU A 57 -0.97 4.10 -2.24
C GLU A 57 -0.88 3.54 -0.80
N LEU A 58 -1.72 2.55 -0.49
CA LEU A 58 -1.69 1.82 0.76
C LEU A 58 -0.75 0.61 0.65
N PHE A 59 0.20 0.48 1.58
CA PHE A 59 1.06 -0.70 1.66
C PHE A 59 0.40 -1.84 2.45
N ALA A 60 0.14 -2.97 1.78
CA ALA A 60 -0.43 -4.18 2.36
C ALA A 60 0.69 -5.14 2.81
N ALA A 61 1.09 -5.02 4.07
CA ALA A 61 2.18 -5.79 4.65
C ALA A 61 1.75 -7.21 5.06
N HIS A 62 1.75 -8.15 4.11
CA HIS A 62 1.40 -9.55 4.38
C HIS A 62 2.57 -10.36 4.98
N THR A 63 2.26 -11.41 5.73
CA THR A 63 3.24 -12.42 6.13
C THR A 63 3.58 -13.29 4.92
N GLY A 64 4.83 -13.25 4.47
CA GLY A 64 5.33 -14.11 3.39
C GLY A 64 5.98 -15.39 3.93
N ALA A 65 6.29 -16.33 3.03
CA ALA A 65 6.98 -17.58 3.37
C ALA A 65 8.42 -17.37 3.90
N HIS A 66 9.06 -16.26 3.51
CA HIS A 66 10.44 -15.96 3.88
C HIS A 66 10.57 -14.82 4.89
N VAL A 67 9.71 -13.80 4.79
CA VAL A 67 9.82 -12.57 5.57
C VAL A 67 8.44 -11.99 5.86
N HIS A 68 8.31 -11.34 7.01
CA HIS A 68 7.12 -10.60 7.37
C HIS A 68 7.14 -9.20 6.72
N GLY A 69 6.12 -8.87 5.91
CA GLY A 69 6.03 -7.61 5.17
C GLY A 69 6.13 -6.36 6.02
N ALA A 70 5.68 -6.42 7.28
CA ALA A 70 5.79 -5.31 8.25
C ALA A 70 7.22 -4.78 8.43
N ARG A 71 8.26 -5.60 8.18
CA ARG A 71 9.66 -5.14 8.23
C ARG A 71 9.97 -4.06 7.18
N PHE A 72 9.18 -3.98 6.11
CA PHE A 72 9.35 -3.02 5.02
C PHE A 72 8.45 -1.79 5.16
N ALA A 73 7.62 -1.69 6.21
CA ALA A 73 6.77 -0.53 6.43
C ALA A 73 7.54 0.81 6.46
N PRO A 74 8.73 0.92 7.10
CA PRO A 74 9.52 2.16 7.05
C PRO A 74 9.97 2.53 5.62
N ALA A 75 10.29 1.54 4.79
CA ALA A 75 10.71 1.77 3.40
C ALA A 75 9.54 2.23 2.53
N ALA A 76 8.34 1.65 2.74
CA ALA A 76 7.13 2.08 2.05
C ALA A 76 6.76 3.53 2.40
N VAL A 77 6.80 3.91 3.69
CA VAL A 77 6.53 5.29 4.13
C VAL A 77 7.56 6.29 3.56
N ALA A 78 8.82 5.87 3.39
CA ALA A 78 9.84 6.71 2.78
C ALA A 78 9.62 6.92 1.26
N ALA A 79 8.89 6.01 0.60
CA ALA A 79 8.57 6.10 -0.82
C ALA A 79 7.35 6.99 -1.12
N GLY A 80 6.52 7.30 -0.11
CA GLY A 80 5.38 8.22 -0.20
C GLY A 80 4.17 7.74 0.58
#